data_AF-A0A511YCL5-F1
#
_entry.id   AF-A0A511YCL5-F1
#
_cell.length_a   1.000
_cell.length_b   1.000
_cell.length_c   1.000
_cell.angle_alpha   90.00
_cell.angle_beta   90.00
_cell.angle_gamma   90.00
#
_symmetry.space_group_name_H-M   'P 1'
#
loop_
_entity.id
_entity.type
_entity.pdbx_description
1 polymer ?
#
loop_
_entity_poly.entity_id
_entity_poly.type
_entity_poly.pdbx_seq_one_letter_code
_entity_poly.pdbx_strand_id
1 'polypeptide(L)'
;MTHLPIDKIKDAWTSENIKLNPPATPESIKATEEMINFQFPDDCKEFYLKLDGFVDWDWTKNMFSIWPLARILENYHNESDKSFIVFADYLINSHHIGFVKGKSGVFKNIAETPEHIADTFSEAIFLIHSDADILY
;
A
#
# COMPACT_ATOMS: atom_id res chain seq x y z
N MET A 1 -16.19 -14.48 0.17
CA MET A 1 -15.17 -13.43 0.02
C MET A 1 -15.48 -12.67 -1.26
N THR A 2 -16.05 -11.48 -1.13
CA THR A 2 -16.34 -10.59 -2.27
C THR A 2 -15.03 -9.95 -2.72
N HIS A 3 -14.41 -10.48 -3.77
CA HIS A 3 -13.38 -9.73 -4.50
C HIS A 3 -14.02 -8.45 -5.02
N LEU A 4 -13.79 -7.32 -4.36
CA LEU A 4 -14.06 -6.05 -4.99
C LEU A 4 -13.04 -5.90 -6.13
N PRO A 5 -13.47 -5.64 -7.37
CA PRO A 5 -12.54 -5.49 -8.46
C PRO A 5 -11.72 -4.23 -8.21
N ILE A 6 -10.39 -4.34 -8.13
CA ILE A 6 -9.47 -3.19 -8.05
C ILE A 6 -9.78 -2.14 -9.13
N ASP A 7 -10.29 -2.56 -10.29
CA ASP A 7 -10.71 -1.66 -11.36
C ASP A 7 -11.81 -0.68 -10.91
N LYS A 8 -12.77 -1.12 -10.08
CA LYS A 8 -13.81 -0.22 -9.54
C LYS A 8 -13.25 0.80 -8.55
N ILE A 9 -12.29 0.39 -7.73
CA ILE A 9 -11.63 1.28 -6.76
C ILE A 9 -10.81 2.32 -7.52
N LYS A 10 -10.07 1.89 -8.55
CA LYS A 10 -9.33 2.75 -9.46
C LYS A 10 -10.24 3.79 -10.14
N ASP A 11 -11.38 3.36 -10.67
CA ASP A 11 -12.35 4.26 -11.31
C ASP A 11 -12.91 5.28 -10.31
N ALA A 12 -13.24 4.85 -9.09
CA ALA A 12 -13.69 5.73 -8.02
C ALA A 12 -12.64 6.79 -7.66
N TRP A 13 -11.41 6.40 -7.39
CA TRP A 13 -10.31 7.33 -7.10
C TRP A 13 -10.04 8.30 -8.26
N THR A 14 -10.10 7.82 -9.50
CA THR A 14 -9.95 8.68 -10.68
C THR A 14 -11.08 9.73 -10.74
N SER A 15 -12.33 9.34 -10.46
CA SER A 15 -13.47 10.25 -10.40
C SER A 15 -13.41 11.26 -9.25
N GLU A 16 -12.68 10.92 -8.19
CA GLU A 16 -12.37 11.80 -7.05
C GLU A 16 -11.20 12.76 -7.37
N ASN A 17 -10.66 12.72 -8.60
CA ASN A 17 -9.50 13.48 -9.06
C ASN A 17 -8.18 13.10 -8.37
N ILE A 18 -8.10 11.92 -7.77
CA ILE A 18 -6.84 11.38 -7.26
C ILE A 18 -5.98 10.99 -8.46
N LYS A 19 -4.77 11.52 -8.53
CA LYS A 19 -3.80 11.22 -9.58
C LYS A 19 -3.16 9.87 -9.30
N LEU A 20 -3.31 8.96 -10.26
CA LEU A 20 -2.76 7.61 -10.18
C LEU A 20 -1.55 7.47 -11.11
N ASN A 21 -0.51 6.77 -10.67
CA ASN A 21 0.60 6.41 -11.55
C ASN A 21 0.13 5.35 -12.58
N PRO A 22 0.80 5.29 -13.74
CA PRO A 22 0.59 4.19 -14.67
C PRO A 22 0.87 2.82 -13.99
N PRO A 23 0.32 1.72 -14.53
CA PRO A 23 0.65 0.38 -14.04
C PRO A 23 2.16 0.12 -13.96
N ALA A 24 2.58 -0.57 -12.91
CA ALA A 24 3.93 -1.11 -12.80
C ALA A 24 4.15 -2.24 -13.81
N THR A 25 5.41 -2.52 -14.14
CA THR A 25 5.77 -3.70 -14.94
C THR A 25 6.15 -4.87 -14.04
N PRO A 26 6.01 -6.13 -14.50
CA PRO A 26 6.48 -7.29 -13.76
C PRO A 26 7.96 -7.20 -13.35
N GLU A 27 8.80 -6.61 -14.21
CA GLU A 27 10.23 -6.42 -13.95
C GLU A 27 10.46 -5.41 -12.83
N SER A 28 9.68 -4.31 -12.79
CA SER A 28 9.78 -3.29 -11.73
C SER A 28 9.33 -3.83 -10.37
N ILE A 29 8.28 -4.65 -10.34
CA ILE A 29 7.81 -5.35 -9.13
C ILE A 29 8.92 -6.27 -8.63
N LYS A 30 9.42 -7.15 -9.51
CA LYS A 30 10.48 -8.10 -9.17
C LYS A 30 11.75 -7.40 -8.68
N ALA A 31 12.18 -6.34 -9.36
CA ALA A 31 13.35 -5.57 -8.95
C ALA A 31 13.14 -4.93 -7.57
N THR A 32 11.94 -4.41 -7.29
CA THR A 32 11.59 -3.87 -5.97
C THR A 32 11.68 -4.97 -4.90
N GLU A 33 11.04 -6.12 -5.12
CA GLU A 33 11.07 -7.27 -4.22
C GLU A 33 12.50 -7.73 -3.87
N GLU A 34 13.37 -7.80 -4.88
CA GLU A 34 14.79 -8.14 -4.73
C GLU A 34 15.53 -7.11 -3.89
N MET A 35 15.34 -5.81 -4.16
CA MET A 35 16.01 -4.72 -3.44
C MET A 35 15.57 -4.61 -1.98
N ILE A 36 14.28 -4.80 -1.71
CA ILE A 36 13.75 -4.74 -0.35
C ILE A 36 13.84 -6.08 0.39
N ASN A 37 14.33 -7.15 -0.27
CA ASN A 37 14.38 -8.51 0.24
C ASN A 37 13.05 -8.95 0.89
N PHE A 38 11.96 -8.79 0.14
CA PHE A 38 10.60 -9.16 0.52
C PHE A 38 9.83 -9.56 -0.74
N GLN A 39 9.01 -10.60 -0.65
CA GLN A 39 8.13 -11.02 -1.73
C GLN A 39 6.73 -10.47 -1.46
N PHE A 40 6.20 -9.66 -2.39
CA PHE A 40 4.86 -9.15 -2.28
C PHE A 40 3.83 -10.30 -2.45
N PRO A 41 2.74 -10.27 -1.68
CA PRO A 41 1.59 -11.14 -1.93
C PRO A 41 1.07 -11.02 -3.37
N ASP A 42 0.48 -12.10 -3.90
CA ASP A 42 0.00 -12.13 -5.29
C ASP A 42 -1.03 -11.03 -5.58
N ASP A 43 -1.93 -10.77 -4.65
CA ASP A 43 -2.96 -9.74 -4.77
C ASP A 43 -2.38 -8.30 -4.72
N CYS A 44 -1.28 -8.10 -4.00
CA CYS A 44 -0.49 -6.88 -4.04
C CYS A 44 0.14 -6.67 -5.42
N LYS A 45 0.76 -7.71 -5.99
CA LYS A 45 1.34 -7.64 -7.35
C LYS A 45 0.27 -7.36 -8.41
N GLU A 46 -0.88 -8.00 -8.31
CA GLU A 46 -2.02 -7.74 -9.20
C GLU A 46 -2.50 -6.28 -9.12
N PHE A 47 -2.50 -5.67 -7.94
CA PHE A 47 -2.81 -4.26 -7.78
C PHE A 47 -1.79 -3.36 -8.49
N TYR A 48 -0.49 -3.57 -8.26
CA TYR A 48 0.57 -2.76 -8.86
C TYR A 48 0.61 -2.90 -10.39
N LEU A 49 0.26 -4.08 -10.93
CA LEU A 49 0.08 -4.30 -12.38
C LEU A 49 -1.14 -3.58 -12.97
N LYS A 50 -2.01 -2.98 -12.16
CA LYS A 50 -3.17 -2.18 -12.60
C LYS A 50 -2.99 -0.68 -12.35
N LEU A 51 -2.26 -0.29 -11.30
CA LEU A 51 -1.86 1.07 -10.99
C LEU A 51 -0.70 1.08 -9.98
N ASP A 52 0.33 1.89 -10.20
CA ASP A 52 1.50 1.99 -9.32
C ASP A 52 1.31 3.02 -8.19
N GLY A 53 0.27 2.85 -7.38
CA GLY A 53 -0.09 3.81 -6.33
C GLY A 53 -0.46 5.22 -6.85
N PHE A 54 -0.41 6.19 -5.95
CA PHE A 54 -0.79 7.58 -6.19
C PHE A 54 0.43 8.42 -6.59
N VAL A 55 0.19 9.47 -7.38
CA VAL A 55 1.26 10.40 -7.79
C VAL A 55 1.67 11.26 -6.60
N ASP A 56 2.98 11.38 -6.38
CA ASP A 56 3.57 12.20 -5.31
C ASP A 56 3.01 11.90 -3.90
N TRP A 57 2.24 12.82 -3.33
CA TRP A 57 1.57 12.70 -2.03
C TRP A 57 0.06 12.88 -2.17
N ASP A 58 -0.48 12.61 -3.37
CA ASP A 58 -1.94 12.63 -3.53
C ASP A 58 -2.57 11.63 -2.57
N TRP A 59 -3.81 11.89 -2.18
CA TRP A 59 -4.48 11.13 -1.13
C TRP A 59 -5.98 11.06 -1.33
N THR A 60 -6.60 10.10 -0.67
CA THR A 60 -8.06 10.04 -0.55
C THR A 60 -8.59 11.23 0.24
N LYS A 61 -9.90 11.53 0.14
CA LYS A 61 -10.56 12.53 0.99
C LYS A 61 -10.29 12.35 2.50
N ASN A 62 -9.97 11.12 2.91
CA ASN A 62 -9.67 10.72 4.27
C ASN A 62 -8.16 10.62 4.54
N MET A 63 -7.36 11.31 3.73
CA MET A 63 -5.92 11.55 3.92
C MET A 63 -5.04 10.30 3.86
N PHE A 64 -5.49 9.24 3.20
CA PHE A 64 -4.65 8.08 2.92
C PHE A 64 -3.95 8.22 1.57
N SER A 65 -2.65 7.97 1.52
CA SER A 65 -1.88 7.86 0.28
C SER A 65 -1.45 6.41 0.07
N ILE A 66 -1.61 5.91 -1.16
CA ILE A 66 -1.06 4.61 -1.58
C ILE A 66 0.25 4.86 -2.32
N TRP A 67 1.32 4.21 -1.91
CA TRP A 67 2.65 4.51 -2.39
C TRP A 67 2.97 3.79 -3.71
N PRO A 68 3.61 4.48 -4.67
CA PRO A 68 4.27 3.81 -5.79
C PRO A 68 5.44 2.95 -5.29
N LEU A 69 5.79 1.91 -6.05
CA LEU A 69 6.94 1.04 -5.75
C LEU A 69 8.22 1.85 -5.53
N ALA A 70 8.44 2.90 -6.32
CA ALA A 70 9.60 3.78 -6.19
C ALA A 70 9.71 4.41 -4.80
N ARG A 71 8.57 4.77 -4.19
CA ARG A 71 8.54 5.34 -2.83
C ARG A 71 8.75 4.29 -1.75
N ILE A 72 8.15 3.12 -1.93
CA ILE A 72 8.40 1.98 -1.04
C ILE A 72 9.92 1.72 -0.97
N LEU A 73 10.58 1.72 -2.12
CA LEU A 73 12.02 1.53 -2.21
C LEU A 73 12.82 2.67 -1.56
N GLU A 74 12.45 3.93 -1.83
CA GLU A 74 13.08 5.11 -1.21
C GLU A 74 12.98 5.07 0.32
N ASN A 75 11.77 4.86 0.85
CA ASN A 75 11.55 4.73 2.30
C ASN A 75 12.34 3.55 2.86
N TYR A 76 12.28 2.38 2.19
CA TYR A 76 13.04 1.22 2.61
C TYR A 76 14.53 1.51 2.68
N HIS A 77 15.12 2.34 1.80
CA HIS A 77 16.53 2.70 1.88
C HIS A 77 16.85 3.67 3.03
N ASN A 78 15.97 4.63 3.29
CA ASN A 78 16.16 5.67 4.31
C ASN A 78 15.92 5.18 5.75
N GLU A 79 15.06 4.19 5.96
CA GLU A 79 14.73 3.69 7.29
C GLU A 79 15.86 2.85 7.89
N SER A 80 16.07 2.94 9.20
CA SER A 80 17.04 2.06 9.88
C SER A 80 16.48 0.66 10.11
N ASP A 81 15.19 0.57 10.43
CA ASP A 81 14.46 -0.68 10.57
C ASP A 81 13.93 -1.14 9.20
N LYS A 82 14.41 -2.32 8.76
CA LYS A 82 14.02 -2.95 7.49
C LYS A 82 12.95 -4.03 7.67
N SER A 83 12.38 -4.15 8.87
CA SER A 83 11.40 -5.18 9.22
C SER A 83 9.98 -4.84 8.77
N PHE A 84 9.68 -3.56 8.59
CA PHE A 84 8.38 -3.07 8.16
C PHE A 84 8.46 -2.47 6.75
N ILE A 85 7.62 -2.95 5.83
CA ILE A 85 7.55 -2.47 4.44
C ILE A 85 6.28 -1.65 4.30
N VAL A 86 6.40 -0.33 4.27
CA VAL A 86 5.27 0.59 4.13
C VAL A 86 4.80 0.61 2.67
N PHE A 87 3.50 0.51 2.43
CA PHE A 87 2.90 0.73 1.12
C PHE A 87 1.83 1.83 1.12
N ALA A 88 1.41 2.29 2.30
CA ALA A 88 0.46 3.38 2.42
C ALA A 88 0.71 4.17 3.71
N ASP A 89 0.29 5.42 3.71
CA ASP A 89 0.34 6.27 4.90
C ASP A 89 -0.95 7.05 5.10
N TYR A 90 -1.18 7.46 6.34
CA TYR A 90 -2.18 8.45 6.73
C TYR A 90 -1.49 9.77 7.08
N LEU A 91 -2.04 10.87 6.58
CA LEU A 91 -1.64 12.24 6.93
C LEU A 91 -0.12 12.49 6.76
N ILE A 92 0.43 12.18 5.60
CA ILE A 92 1.83 12.45 5.22
C ILE A 92 2.82 11.84 6.25
N ASN A 93 2.78 10.52 6.41
CA ASN A 93 3.61 9.72 7.33
C ASN A 93 3.25 9.85 8.81
N SER A 94 2.04 10.29 9.17
CA SER A 94 1.61 10.21 10.56
C SER A 94 1.47 8.76 10.99
N HIS A 95 0.79 7.93 10.19
CA HIS A 95 0.66 6.49 10.41
C HIS A 95 1.09 5.72 9.18
N HIS A 96 1.79 4.61 9.37
CA HIS A 96 2.19 3.73 8.27
C HIS A 96 1.34 2.47 8.22
N ILE A 97 1.00 2.04 7.01
CA ILE A 97 0.35 0.76 6.73
C ILE A 97 1.27 -0.04 5.82
N GLY A 98 1.45 -1.31 6.15
CA GLY A 98 2.48 -2.10 5.51
C GLY A 98 2.51 -3.57 5.90
N PHE A 99 3.60 -4.22 5.50
CA PHE A 99 3.88 -5.62 5.79
C PHE A 99 4.97 -5.73 6.86
N VAL A 100 4.83 -6.69 7.77
CA VAL A 100 5.91 -7.08 8.68
C VAL A 100 6.62 -8.30 8.10
N LYS A 101 7.93 -8.21 7.86
CA LYS A 101 8.71 -9.35 7.33
C LYS A 101 8.56 -10.58 8.22
N GLY A 102 8.26 -11.73 7.60
CA GLY A 102 8.04 -12.99 8.30
C GLY A 102 6.67 -13.15 8.95
N LYS A 103 5.75 -12.18 8.81
CA LYS A 103 4.35 -12.32 9.20
C LYS A 103 3.44 -12.23 7.97
N SER A 104 2.33 -12.94 8.02
CA SER A 104 1.24 -12.81 7.04
C SER A 104 0.29 -11.69 7.44
N GLY A 105 -0.37 -11.10 6.46
CA GLY A 105 -1.32 -10.00 6.65
C GLY A 105 -0.71 -8.61 6.50
N VAL A 106 -1.57 -7.62 6.66
CA VAL A 106 -1.25 -6.19 6.62
C VAL A 106 -1.42 -5.60 8.01
N PHE A 107 -0.51 -4.68 8.34
CA PHE A 107 -0.39 -4.09 9.66
C PHE A 107 -0.40 -2.57 9.60
N LYS A 108 -0.90 -1.96 10.67
CA LYS A 108 -0.82 -0.53 10.97
C LYS A 108 0.28 -0.31 12.00
N ASN A 109 1.20 0.60 11.73
CA ASN A 109 2.35 0.91 12.58
C ASN A 109 2.21 2.34 13.15
N ILE A 110 1.58 2.45 14.33
CA ILE A 110 1.36 3.72 15.06
C ILE A 110 2.01 3.69 16.44
N ALA A 111 2.11 2.50 17.05
CA ALA A 111 2.61 2.29 18.40
C ALA A 111 3.88 1.44 18.39
N GLU A 112 4.36 1.04 19.57
CA GLU A 112 5.56 0.20 19.72
C GLU A 112 5.49 -1.14 18.97
N THR A 113 4.27 -1.65 18.75
CA THR A 113 4.03 -2.91 18.05
C THR A 113 3.05 -2.73 16.90
N PRO A 114 3.38 -3.18 15.67
CA PRO A 114 2.44 -3.15 14.56
C PRO A 114 1.17 -3.97 14.85
N GLU A 115 0.01 -3.38 14.57
CA GLU A 115 -1.31 -3.98 14.77
C GLU A 115 -1.83 -4.58 13.48
N HIS A 116 -2.34 -5.81 13.51
CA HIS A 116 -2.90 -6.46 12.33
C HIS A 116 -4.25 -5.85 11.95
N ILE A 117 -4.44 -5.46 10.68
CA ILE A 117 -5.68 -4.83 10.19
C ILE A 117 -6.40 -5.62 9.11
N ALA A 118 -5.71 -6.50 8.37
CA ALA A 118 -6.29 -7.26 7.27
C ALA A 118 -5.45 -8.50 6.95
N ASP A 119 -6.10 -9.59 6.54
CA ASP A 119 -5.40 -10.83 6.18
C ASP A 119 -4.76 -10.75 4.78
N THR A 120 -5.26 -9.84 3.93
CA THR A 120 -4.80 -9.67 2.54
C THR A 120 -4.57 -8.20 2.19
N PHE A 121 -3.75 -7.95 1.17
CA PHE A 121 -3.51 -6.59 0.67
C PHE A 121 -4.80 -5.99 0.09
N SER A 122 -5.56 -6.77 -0.66
CA SER A 122 -6.83 -6.34 -1.26
C SER A 122 -7.85 -5.91 -0.21
N GLU A 123 -7.90 -6.62 0.92
CA GLU A 123 -8.74 -6.24 2.05
C GLU A 123 -8.27 -4.92 2.67
N ALA A 124 -6.96 -4.71 2.84
CA ALA A 124 -6.44 -3.44 3.32
C ALA A 124 -6.77 -2.27 2.38
N ILE A 125 -6.65 -2.46 1.06
CA ILE A 125 -7.06 -1.46 0.07
C ILE A 125 -8.56 -1.16 0.18
N PHE A 126 -9.39 -2.18 0.40
CA PHE A 126 -10.82 -1.98 0.63
C PHE A 126 -11.10 -1.20 1.91
N LEU A 127 -10.41 -1.49 3.01
CA LEU A 127 -10.53 -0.73 4.27
C LEU A 127 -10.16 0.74 4.05
N ILE A 128 -9.06 1.02 3.32
CA ILE A 128 -8.63 2.39 3.02
C ILE A 128 -9.66 3.12 2.15
N HIS A 129 -10.16 2.46 1.11
CA HIS A 129 -11.17 3.03 0.23
C HIS A 129 -12.50 3.28 0.95
N SER A 130 -12.90 2.37 1.84
CA SER A 130 -14.16 2.44 2.59
C SER A 130 -14.09 3.30 3.86
N ASP A 131 -12.91 3.85 4.18
CA ASP A 131 -12.71 4.69 5.37
C ASP A 131 -13.02 3.95 6.68
N ALA A 132 -12.51 2.73 6.82
CA ALA A 132 -12.87 1.89 7.95
C ALA A 132 -12.25 2.38 9.27
N ASP A 133 -13.04 2.39 10.34
CA ASP A 133 -12.65 2.85 11.68
C ASP A 133 -11.37 2.16 12.23
N ILE A 134 -11.11 0.91 11.83
CA ILE A 134 -9.92 0.15 12.25
C ILE A 134 -8.59 0.80 11.84
N LEU A 135 -8.62 1.70 10.86
CA LEU A 135 -7.44 2.39 10.35
C LEU A 135 -6.98 3.55 11.24
N TYR A 136 -7.80 3.99 12.18
CA TYR A 136 -7.51 5.07 13.14
C TYR A 136 -7.08 4.49 14.49
#